data_AF-A0AAU7UDY8-F1
#
_entry.id   AF-A0AAU7UDY8-F1
#
_cell.length_a   1.000
_cell.length_b   1.000
_cell.length_c   1.000
_cell.angle_alpha   90.00
_cell.angle_beta   90.00
_cell.angle_gamma   90.00
#
_symmetry.space_group_name_H-M   'P 1'
#
loop_
_entity.id
_entity.type
_entity.pdbx_description
1 polymer ?
#
loop_
_entity_poly.entity_id
_entity_poly.type
_entity_poly.pdbx_seq_one_letter_code
_entity_poly.pdbx_strand_id
1 'polypeptide(L)'
;MTGDQTLRLQRVLHLALSSPYPGERDKAVTLLAQLLAKAGIGLHQLDGSFTPGASLDDLRRRAGLPCPHTVLIRSREELTLYHHLIRQLAPHAWPPAALAEDTQGYRLTYVVEAALHLELDRRYQQARTALPARLAAAQQQAQREYQARRQVLFDEAIQALAQGTGGAQP
;
A
#
# COMPACT_ATOMS: atom_id res chain seq x y z
N MET A 1 31.41 15.16 24.48
CA MET A 1 30.84 16.27 23.67
C MET A 1 30.89 17.54 24.48
N THR A 2 31.21 18.68 23.87
CA THR A 2 31.06 19.98 24.53
C THR A 2 29.58 20.35 24.62
N GLY A 3 29.17 21.12 25.63
CA GLY A 3 27.77 21.55 25.80
C GLY A 3 27.22 22.27 24.56
N ASP A 4 28.07 23.03 23.88
CA ASP A 4 27.71 23.81 22.69
C ASP A 4 27.38 22.94 21.46
N GLN A 5 28.09 21.81 21.29
CA GLN A 5 27.78 20.84 20.23
C GLN A 5 26.43 20.15 20.44
N THR A 6 26.11 19.82 21.69
CA THR A 6 24.83 19.17 22.05
C THR A 6 23.65 20.11 21.75
N LEU A 7 23.77 21.38 22.14
CA LEU A 7 22.75 22.40 21.86
C LEU A 7 22.54 22.61 20.35
N ARG A 8 23.62 22.62 19.56
CA ARG A 8 23.52 22.72 18.09
C ARG A 8 22.74 21.55 17.50
N LEU A 9 23.02 20.33 17.92
CA LEU A 9 22.32 19.14 17.43
C LEU A 9 20.84 19.13 17.82
N GLN A 10 20.52 19.54 19.05
CA GLN A 10 19.14 19.68 19.49
C GLN A 10 18.35 20.71 18.67
N ARG A 11 18.99 21.83 18.27
CA ARG A 11 18.37 22.80 17.35
C ARG A 11 18.06 22.21 15.98
N VAL A 12 18.98 21.42 15.41
CA VAL A 12 18.75 20.75 14.12
C VAL A 12 17.64 19.70 14.25
N LEU A 13 17.61 18.94 15.36
CA LEU A 13 16.52 18.00 15.65
C LEU A 13 15.17 18.71 15.76
N HIS A 14 15.12 19.84 16.47
CA HIS A 14 13.90 20.64 16.55
C HIS A 14 13.44 21.07 15.15
N LEU A 15 14.34 21.62 14.32
CA LEU A 15 14.03 22.02 12.95
C LEU A 15 13.50 20.84 12.11
N ALA A 16 14.08 19.65 12.25
CA ALA A 16 13.64 18.45 11.57
C ALA A 16 12.21 18.03 11.94
N LEU A 17 11.79 18.28 13.18
CA LEU A 17 10.48 17.87 13.69
C LEU A 17 9.39 18.94 13.57
N SER A 18 9.76 20.23 13.62
CA SER A 18 8.79 21.33 13.75
C SER A 18 8.69 22.24 12.54
N SER A 19 9.61 22.17 11.56
CA SER A 19 9.53 23.05 10.38
C SER A 19 8.23 22.77 9.59
N PRO A 20 7.48 23.83 9.21
CA PRO A 20 6.28 23.68 8.40
C PRO A 20 6.60 23.23 6.96
N TYR A 21 7.85 23.37 6.52
CA TYR A 21 8.27 23.08 5.15
C TYR A 21 8.87 21.67 5.04
N PRO A 22 8.27 20.76 4.25
CA PRO A 22 8.77 19.39 4.09
C PRO A 22 10.23 19.33 3.63
N GLY A 23 10.63 20.20 2.68
CA GLY A 23 11.99 20.24 2.17
C GLY A 23 13.03 20.71 3.21
N GLU A 24 12.64 21.54 4.18
CA GLU A 24 13.53 21.92 5.28
C GLU A 24 13.65 20.79 6.29
N ARG A 25 12.53 20.13 6.63
CA ARG A 25 12.55 18.94 7.48
C ARG A 25 13.48 17.88 6.90
N ASP A 26 13.36 17.57 5.61
CA ASP A 26 14.21 16.56 4.95
C ASP A 26 15.70 16.93 5.00
N LYS A 27 16.05 18.18 4.66
CA LYS A 27 17.43 18.69 4.78
C LYS A 27 17.95 18.62 6.22
N ALA A 28 17.13 18.99 7.20
CA ALA A 28 17.49 18.95 8.61
C ALA A 28 17.70 17.51 9.09
N VAL A 29 16.87 16.56 8.65
CA VAL A 29 17.05 15.13 8.91
C VAL A 29 18.36 14.63 8.31
N THR A 30 18.67 14.95 7.05
CA THR A 30 19.94 14.57 6.42
C THR A 30 21.15 15.17 7.13
N LEU A 31 21.09 16.45 7.49
CA LEU A 31 22.15 17.13 8.22
C LEU A 31 22.35 16.50 9.60
N LEU A 32 21.27 16.24 10.33
CA LEU A 32 21.32 15.61 11.65
C LEU A 32 21.94 14.21 11.58
N ALA A 33 21.55 13.40 10.60
CA ALA A 33 22.10 12.07 10.39
C ALA A 33 23.63 12.09 10.22
N GLN A 34 24.13 13.02 9.39
CA GLN A 34 25.57 13.18 9.17
C GLN A 34 26.31 13.63 10.43
N LEU A 35 25.73 14.56 11.20
CA LEU A 35 26.36 15.07 12.41
C LEU A 35 26.37 14.02 13.53
N LEU A 36 25.28 13.25 13.68
CA LEU A 36 25.19 12.13 14.60
C LEU A 36 26.23 11.06 14.29
N ALA A 37 26.36 10.68 13.02
CA ALA A 37 27.34 9.70 12.57
C ALA A 37 28.78 10.15 12.87
N LYS A 38 29.10 11.42 12.59
CA LYS A 38 30.42 12.00 12.89
C LYS A 38 30.72 12.05 14.39
N ALA A 39 29.71 12.30 15.22
CA ALA A 39 29.85 12.39 16.66
C ALA A 39 29.77 11.02 17.37
N GLY A 40 29.38 9.95 16.66
CA GLY A 40 29.25 8.60 17.23
C GLY A 40 28.13 8.48 18.27
N ILE A 41 27.09 9.31 18.17
CA ILE A 41 25.97 9.35 19.12
C ILE A 41 24.65 8.96 18.45
N GLY A 42 23.74 8.39 19.24
CA GLY A 42 22.40 8.00 18.78
C GLY A 42 21.33 9.07 19.05
N LEU A 43 20.20 8.97 18.35
CA LEU A 43 19.06 9.88 18.51
C LEU A 43 18.54 9.94 19.96
N HIS A 44 18.46 8.79 20.64
CA HIS A 44 18.04 8.69 22.04
C HIS A 44 18.91 9.49 23.03
N GLN A 45 20.17 9.78 22.67
CA GLN A 45 21.07 10.59 23.50
C GLN A 45 20.82 12.09 23.33
N LEU A 46 20.24 12.50 22.22
CA LEU A 46 19.82 13.89 21.99
C LEU A 46 18.43 14.17 22.56
N ASP A 47 17.53 13.19 22.46
CA ASP A 47 16.15 13.27 22.91
C ASP A 47 15.68 11.88 23.38
N GLY A 48 15.40 11.77 24.69
CA GLY A 48 15.02 10.53 25.35
C GLY A 48 13.66 9.95 24.94
N SER A 49 12.88 10.67 24.12
CA SER A 49 11.66 10.12 23.53
C SER A 49 11.93 9.17 22.36
N PHE A 50 13.15 9.11 21.83
CA PHE A 50 13.58 8.05 20.93
C PHE A 50 14.07 6.82 21.72
N THR A 51 13.76 5.63 21.22
CA THR A 51 14.25 4.39 21.81
C THR A 51 15.75 4.20 21.57
N PRO A 52 16.47 3.49 22.48
CA PRO A 52 17.83 3.05 22.20
C PRO A 52 17.88 2.25 20.89
N GLY A 53 18.78 2.63 19.98
CA GLY A 53 18.87 2.04 18.64
C GLY A 53 17.93 2.64 17.58
N ALA A 54 17.18 3.71 17.89
CA ALA A 54 16.37 4.41 16.90
C ALA A 54 17.19 4.80 15.66
N SER A 55 16.65 4.43 14.50
CA SER A 55 17.21 4.60 13.17
C SER A 55 16.86 5.96 12.56
N LEU A 56 17.48 6.28 11.42
CA LEU A 56 17.10 7.44 10.63
C LEU A 56 15.63 7.39 10.17
N ASP A 57 15.12 6.20 9.89
CA ASP A 57 13.74 6.00 9.47
C ASP A 57 12.73 6.28 10.61
N ASP A 58 13.13 6.09 11.87
CA ASP A 58 12.32 6.49 13.03
C ASP A 58 12.20 8.01 13.12
N LEU A 59 13.30 8.73 12.88
CA LEU A 59 13.29 10.19 12.79
C LEU A 59 12.43 10.67 11.60
N ARG A 60 12.58 10.07 10.42
CA ARG A 60 11.77 10.42 9.23
C ARG A 60 10.29 10.21 9.49
N ARG A 61 9.90 9.08 10.09
CA ARG A 61 8.50 8.80 10.50
C ARG A 61 7.97 9.88 11.43
N ARG A 62 8.73 10.24 12.46
CA ARG A 62 8.32 11.23 13.45
C ARG A 62 8.26 12.65 12.87
N ALA A 63 9.14 12.96 11.93
CA ALA A 63 9.13 14.19 11.16
C ALA A 63 8.02 14.22 10.10
N GLY A 64 7.21 13.16 9.93
CA GLY A 64 6.17 13.09 8.90
C GLY A 64 6.73 13.13 7.48
N LEU A 65 7.90 12.54 7.27
CA LEU A 65 8.56 12.44 5.97
C LEU A 65 8.37 11.05 5.35
N PRO A 66 8.51 10.91 4.02
CA PRO A 66 8.47 9.62 3.37
C PRO A 66 9.57 8.68 3.88
N CYS A 67 9.20 7.46 4.25
CA CYS A 67 10.08 6.43 4.78
C CYS A 67 9.73 5.06 4.18
N PRO A 68 10.67 4.10 4.17
CA PRO A 68 10.41 2.75 3.68
C PRO A 68 9.41 2.02 4.60
N HIS A 69 8.39 1.44 3.97
CA HIS A 69 7.43 0.53 4.59
C HIS A 69 7.51 -0.82 3.88
N THR A 70 7.51 -1.89 4.66
CA THR A 70 7.54 -3.27 4.14
C THR A 70 6.29 -4.00 4.56
N VAL A 71 5.60 -4.60 3.60
CA VAL A 71 4.44 -5.45 3.83
C VAL A 71 4.65 -6.83 3.25
N LEU A 72 4.12 -7.82 3.96
CA LEU A 72 4.09 -9.21 3.53
C LEU A 72 2.70 -9.52 2.97
N ILE A 73 2.68 -10.00 1.74
CA ILE A 73 1.47 -10.27 0.96
C ILE A 73 1.47 -11.76 0.62
N ARG A 74 0.35 -12.45 0.87
CA ARG A 74 0.33 -13.93 0.81
C ARG A 74 -0.07 -14.49 -0.54
N SER A 75 -0.68 -13.68 -1.40
CA SER A 75 -1.15 -14.12 -2.70
C SER A 75 -0.96 -13.05 -3.77
N ARG A 76 -1.02 -13.48 -5.04
CA ARG A 76 -0.93 -12.58 -6.18
C ARG A 76 -2.14 -11.65 -6.30
N GLU A 77 -3.31 -12.10 -5.87
CA GLU A 77 -4.54 -11.31 -5.82
C GLU A 77 -4.42 -10.21 -4.77
N GLU A 78 -3.91 -10.53 -3.57
CA GLU A 78 -3.62 -9.54 -2.54
C GLU A 78 -2.60 -8.51 -3.06
N LEU A 79 -1.57 -8.96 -3.78
CA LEU A 79 -0.57 -8.08 -4.40
C LEU A 79 -1.20 -7.14 -5.43
N THR A 80 -2.11 -7.65 -6.25
CA THR A 80 -2.83 -6.87 -7.28
C THR A 80 -3.74 -5.83 -6.63
N LEU A 81 -4.45 -6.19 -5.56
CA LEU A 81 -5.26 -5.26 -4.79
C LEU A 81 -4.39 -4.16 -4.16
N TYR A 82 -3.31 -4.55 -3.50
CA TYR A 82 -2.39 -3.62 -2.84
C TYR A 82 -1.76 -2.65 -3.85
N HIS A 83 -1.36 -3.17 -5.02
CA HIS A 83 -0.87 -2.36 -6.13
C HIS A 83 -1.88 -1.30 -6.59
N HIS A 84 -3.14 -1.69 -6.76
CA HIS A 84 -4.19 -0.77 -7.16
C HIS A 84 -4.41 0.34 -6.11
N LEU A 85 -4.43 -0.04 -4.83
CA LEU A 85 -4.59 0.91 -3.72
C LEU A 85 -3.41 1.88 -3.62
N ILE A 86 -2.16 1.41 -3.76
CA ILE A 86 -0.99 2.28 -3.78
C ILE A 86 -1.10 3.29 -4.93
N ARG A 87 -1.42 2.84 -6.15
CA ARG A 87 -1.53 3.74 -7.31
C ARG A 87 -2.59 4.81 -7.14
N GLN A 88 -3.68 4.52 -6.43
CA GLN A 88 -4.74 5.49 -6.16
C GLN A 88 -4.36 6.50 -5.08
N LEU A 89 -3.74 6.04 -3.99
CA LEU A 89 -3.47 6.86 -2.80
C LEU A 89 -2.13 7.59 -2.86
N ALA A 90 -1.13 6.96 -3.45
CA ALA A 90 0.25 7.41 -3.50
C ALA A 90 0.85 7.09 -4.88
N PRO A 91 0.38 7.77 -5.96
CA PRO A 91 0.84 7.48 -7.32
C PRO A 91 2.36 7.62 -7.50
N HIS A 92 2.98 8.50 -6.71
CA HIS A 92 4.44 8.72 -6.71
C HIS A 92 5.24 7.64 -5.98
N ALA A 93 4.58 6.78 -5.18
CA ALA A 93 5.22 5.68 -4.47
C ALA A 93 5.35 4.40 -5.34
N TRP A 94 4.88 4.46 -6.59
CA TRP A 94 4.97 3.37 -7.55
C TRP A 94 5.90 3.74 -8.71
N PRO A 95 6.81 2.85 -9.17
CA PRO A 95 7.01 1.46 -8.74
C PRO A 95 7.61 1.32 -7.33
N PRO A 96 7.43 0.16 -6.67
CA PRO A 96 7.97 -0.08 -5.34
C PRO A 96 9.49 -0.11 -5.39
N ALA A 97 10.12 0.26 -4.28
CA ALA A 97 11.58 0.25 -4.16
C ALA A 97 12.14 -1.17 -4.24
N ALA A 98 11.41 -2.16 -3.72
CA ALA A 98 11.76 -3.57 -3.86
C ALA A 98 10.51 -4.47 -3.85
N LEU A 99 10.54 -5.52 -4.66
CA LEU A 99 9.61 -6.64 -4.62
C LEU A 99 10.43 -7.92 -4.63
N ALA A 100 10.27 -8.75 -3.60
CA ALA A 100 10.89 -10.07 -3.51
C ALA A 100 9.80 -11.13 -3.36
N GLU A 101 9.87 -12.18 -4.16
CA GLU A 101 9.03 -13.36 -4.01
C GLU A 101 9.79 -14.39 -3.17
N ASP A 102 9.14 -14.91 -2.13
CA ASP A 102 9.66 -15.96 -1.27
C ASP A 102 8.63 -17.07 -1.10
N THR A 103 9.00 -18.14 -0.40
CA THR A 103 8.10 -19.28 -0.17
C THR A 103 6.87 -18.93 0.68
N GLN A 104 6.84 -17.76 1.32
CA GLN A 104 5.74 -17.27 2.14
C GLN A 104 4.87 -16.22 1.42
N GLY A 105 5.21 -15.87 0.17
CA GLY A 105 4.46 -14.97 -0.68
C GLY A 105 5.35 -13.87 -1.26
N TYR A 106 4.92 -12.62 -1.10
CA TYR A 106 5.56 -11.44 -1.67
C TYR A 106 5.91 -10.45 -0.56
N ARG A 107 7.17 -10.03 -0.54
CA ARG A 107 7.64 -8.91 0.28
C ARG A 107 7.71 -7.67 -0.59
N LEU A 108 6.87 -6.70 -0.29
CA LEU A 108 6.79 -5.43 -0.99
C LEU A 108 7.33 -4.31 -0.10
N THR A 109 8.31 -3.57 -0.59
CA THR A 109 8.86 -2.38 0.07
C THR A 109 8.63 -1.15 -0.79
N TYR A 110 8.02 -0.12 -0.21
CA TYR A 110 7.68 1.15 -0.87
C TYR A 110 7.95 2.33 0.06
N VAL A 111 8.05 3.54 -0.48
CA VAL A 111 8.39 4.75 0.29
C VAL A 111 7.21 5.72 0.29
N VAL A 112 6.63 5.95 1.47
CA VAL A 112 5.50 6.87 1.67
C VAL A 112 5.57 7.49 3.06
N GLU A 113 4.76 8.51 3.30
CA GLU A 113 4.53 9.02 4.65
C GLU A 113 3.74 8.01 5.48
N ALA A 114 4.00 7.97 6.80
CA ALA A 114 3.35 7.04 7.72
C ALA A 114 1.81 7.15 7.71
N ALA A 115 1.27 8.36 7.57
CA ALA A 115 -0.18 8.58 7.49
C ALA A 115 -0.79 7.91 6.25
N LEU A 116 -0.10 7.96 5.10
CA LEU A 116 -0.55 7.29 3.87
C LEU A 116 -0.46 5.77 3.99
N HIS A 117 0.61 5.25 4.61
CA HIS A 117 0.72 3.82 4.90
C HIS A 117 -0.45 3.31 5.77
N LEU A 118 -0.79 4.03 6.85
CA LEU A 118 -1.93 3.68 7.71
C LEU A 118 -3.27 3.72 6.96
N GLU A 119 -3.49 4.75 6.14
CA GLU A 119 -4.70 4.86 5.32
C GLU A 119 -4.78 3.71 4.30
N LEU A 120 -3.64 3.33 3.73
CA LEU A 120 -3.57 2.25 2.77
C LEU A 120 -3.88 0.90 3.41
N ASP A 121 -3.30 0.60 4.57
CA ASP A 121 -3.60 -0.60 5.33
C ASP A 121 -5.08 -0.65 5.75
N ARG A 122 -5.66 0.50 6.14
CA ARG A 122 -7.09 0.61 6.44
C ARG A 122 -7.94 0.25 5.22
N ARG A 123 -7.67 0.83 4.05
CA ARG A 123 -8.42 0.53 2.81
C ARG A 123 -8.23 -0.91 2.36
N TYR A 124 -7.03 -1.45 2.54
CA TYR A 124 -6.75 -2.84 2.24
C TYR A 124 -7.60 -3.79 3.09
N GLN A 125 -7.69 -3.57 4.40
CA GLN A 125 -8.55 -4.40 5.27
C GLN A 125 -10.04 -4.27 4.92
N GLN A 126 -10.50 -3.06 4.58
CA GLN A 126 -11.87 -2.84 4.12
C GLN A 126 -12.17 -3.58 2.81
N ALA A 127 -11.25 -3.52 1.84
CA ALA A 127 -11.40 -4.24 0.59
C ALA A 127 -11.36 -5.75 0.81
N ARG A 128 -10.43 -6.26 1.63
CA ARG A 128 -10.30 -7.69 1.93
C ARG A 128 -11.55 -8.28 2.57
N THR A 129 -12.24 -7.52 3.41
CA THR A 129 -13.51 -7.95 4.03
C THR A 129 -14.70 -7.84 3.08
N ALA A 130 -14.76 -6.80 2.24
CA ALA A 130 -15.89 -6.58 1.33
C ALA A 130 -15.83 -7.40 0.03
N LEU A 131 -14.63 -7.69 -0.49
CA LEU A 131 -14.43 -8.35 -1.80
C LEU A 131 -15.11 -9.72 -1.90
N PRO A 132 -15.00 -10.64 -0.92
CA PRO A 132 -15.64 -11.95 -1.03
C PRO A 132 -17.15 -11.87 -1.22
N ALA A 133 -17.82 -10.99 -0.46
CA ALA A 133 -19.27 -10.79 -0.57
C ALA A 133 -19.65 -10.21 -1.94
N ARG A 134 -18.88 -9.23 -2.44
CA ARG A 134 -19.12 -8.65 -3.78
C ARG A 134 -18.89 -9.66 -4.89
N LEU A 135 -17.85 -10.48 -4.79
CA LEU A 135 -17.56 -11.54 -5.77
C LEU A 135 -18.64 -12.62 -5.77
N ALA A 136 -19.10 -13.06 -4.59
CA ALA A 136 -20.20 -14.02 -4.49
C ALA A 136 -21.49 -13.48 -5.11
N ALA A 137 -21.84 -12.22 -4.84
CA ALA A 137 -23.01 -11.58 -5.45
C ALA A 137 -22.89 -11.50 -7.00
N ALA A 138 -21.71 -11.10 -7.50
CA ALA A 138 -21.45 -11.03 -8.94
C ALA A 138 -21.54 -12.41 -9.61
N GLN A 139 -21.02 -13.46 -8.96
CA GLN A 139 -21.13 -14.84 -9.45
C GLN A 139 -22.58 -15.33 -9.50
N GLN A 140 -23.37 -15.06 -8.46
CA GLN A 140 -24.79 -15.43 -8.46
C GLN A 140 -25.56 -14.70 -9.55
N GLN A 141 -25.27 -13.42 -9.76
CA GLN A 141 -25.88 -12.65 -10.84
C GLN A 141 -25.53 -13.24 -12.22
N ALA A 142 -24.24 -13.48 -12.49
CA ALA A 142 -23.79 -14.07 -13.75
C ALA A 142 -24.43 -15.45 -14.01
N GLN A 143 -24.59 -16.28 -12.98
CA GLN A 143 -25.25 -17.58 -13.10
C GLN A 143 -26.74 -17.44 -13.48
N ARG A 144 -27.45 -16.48 -12.89
CA ARG A 144 -28.87 -16.21 -13.23
C ARG A 144 -29.02 -15.72 -14.66
N GLU A 145 -28.18 -14.77 -15.07
CA GLU A 145 -28.17 -14.23 -16.44
C GLU A 145 -27.88 -15.33 -17.46
N TYR A 146 -26.90 -16.20 -17.18
CA TYR A 146 -26.59 -17.35 -18.02
C TYR A 146 -27.77 -18.32 -18.13
N GLN A 147 -28.42 -18.69 -17.01
CA GLN A 147 -29.56 -19.61 -17.03
C GLN A 147 -30.75 -19.02 -17.81
N ALA A 148 -31.05 -17.73 -17.61
CA ALA A 148 -32.11 -17.04 -18.34
C ALA A 148 -31.82 -17.02 -19.86
N ARG A 149 -30.59 -16.68 -20.25
CA ARG A 149 -30.21 -16.67 -21.67
C ARG A 149 -30.25 -18.07 -22.29
N ARG A 150 -29.82 -19.08 -21.54
CA ARG A 150 -29.88 -20.49 -21.99
C ARG A 150 -31.31 -20.94 -22.26
N GLN A 151 -32.25 -20.56 -21.42
CA GLN A 151 -33.67 -20.92 -21.59
C GLN A 151 -34.26 -20.29 -22.86
N VAL A 152 -34.01 -19.00 -23.09
CA VAL A 152 -34.45 -18.31 -24.32
C VAL A 152 -33.89 -18.99 -25.57
N LEU A 153 -32.58 -19.28 -25.60
CA LEU A 153 -31.96 -19.95 -26.74
C LEU A 153 -32.49 -21.38 -26.96
N PHE A 154 -32.86 -22.08 -25.88
CA PHE A 154 -33.45 -23.40 -25.98
C PHE A 154 -34.86 -23.35 -26.56
N ASP A 155 -35.68 -22.39 -26.12
CA ASP A 155 -37.03 -22.18 -26.64
C ASP A 155 -36.99 -21.76 -28.12
N GLU A 156 -36.08 -20.86 -28.50
CA GLU A 156 -35.82 -20.47 -29.89
C GLU A 156 -35.43 -21.68 -30.75
N ALA A 157 -34.54 -22.54 -30.25
CA ALA A 157 -34.13 -23.76 -30.95
C ALA A 157 -35.29 -24.75 -31.13
N ILE A 158 -36.13 -24.93 -30.12
CA ILE A 158 -37.34 -25.77 -30.22
C ILE A 158 -38.29 -25.22 -31.28
N GLN A 159 -38.54 -23.90 -31.28
CA GLN A 159 -39.44 -23.27 -32.25
C GLN A 159 -38.90 -23.40 -33.68
N ALA A 160 -37.60 -23.18 -33.88
CA ALA A 160 -36.95 -23.36 -35.18
C ALA A 160 -37.06 -24.81 -35.68
N LEU A 161 -36.88 -25.80 -34.80
CA LEU A 161 -37.04 -27.22 -35.15
C LEU A 161 -38.50 -27.58 -35.49
N ALA A 162 -39.46 -27.07 -34.71
CA ALA A 162 -40.89 -27.31 -34.94
C ALA A 162 -41.37 -26.68 -36.26
N GLN A 163 -40.82 -25.54 -36.65
CA GLN A 163 -41.11 -24.89 -37.93
C GLN A 163 -40.36 -25.55 -39.10
N GLY A 164 -39.14 -26.04 -38.88
CA GLY A 164 -38.33 -26.74 -39.88
C GLY A 164 -38.79 -28.17 -40.20
N THR A 165 -39.65 -28.78 -39.36
CA THR A 165 -40.23 -30.12 -39.62
C THR A 165 -41.52 -30.08 -40.47
N GLY A 166 -41.98 -28.90 -40.89
CA GLY A 166 -43.17 -28.73 -41.75
C GLY A 166 -42.93 -28.80 -43.26
N GLY A 167 -41.69 -29.04 -43.72
CA GLY A 167 -41.28 -28.80 -45.12
C GLY A 167 -40.56 -29.95 -45.83
N ALA A 168 -40.82 -31.21 -45.48
CA ALA A 168 -40.31 -32.36 -46.23
C ALA A 168 -41.41 -33.40 -46.50
N GLN A 169 -42.30 -33.08 -47.45
CA GLN A 169 -42.95 -34.03 -48.37
C GLN A 169 -43.23 -33.24 -49.67
N PRO A 170 -43.17 -33.86 -50.86
CA PRO A 170 -43.34 -35.29 -51.14
C PRO A 170 -42.07 -36.06 -51.50
#